data_AF-A8ZXD2-F1
#
_entry.id   AF-A8ZXD2-F1
#
_cell.length_a   1.000
_cell.length_b   1.000
_cell.length_c   1.000
_cell.angle_alpha   90.00
_cell.angle_beta   90.00
_cell.angle_gamma   90.00
#
_symmetry.space_group_name_H-M   'P 1'
#
loop_
_entity.id
_entity.type
_entity.pdbx_description
1 polymer ?
#
loop_
_entity_poly.entity_id
_entity_poly.type
_entity_poly.pdbx_seq_one_letter_code
_entity_poly.pdbx_strand_id
1 'polypeptide(L)' 'MTKAEKEKYESIDALKDLFKQLKGRKFVLDCGHHVTFGYFLSNNIVIINEKEPKIICTDCWD' A
#
# COMPACT_ATOMS: atom_id res chain seq x y z
N MET A 1 -21.07 -10.84 -6.80
CA MET A 1 -21.20 -9.47 -6.29
C MET A 1 -22.54 -8.90 -6.70
N THR A 2 -23.45 -8.80 -5.74
CA THR A 2 -24.80 -8.24 -5.89
C THR A 2 -24.76 -6.71 -6.01
N LYS A 3 -25.89 -6.10 -6.40
CA LYS A 3 -26.02 -4.63 -6.48
C LYS A 3 -25.79 -3.97 -5.11
N ALA A 4 -26.36 -4.54 -4.06
CA ALA A 4 -26.19 -4.05 -2.68
C ALA A 4 -24.74 -4.16 -2.18
N GLU A 5 -23.97 -5.14 -2.65
CA GLU A 5 -22.54 -5.23 -2.33
C GLU A 5 -21.72 -4.17 -3.06
N LYS A 6 -22.06 -3.86 -4.33
CA LYS A 6 -21.40 -2.79 -5.11
C LYS A 6 -21.56 -1.41 -4.46
N GLU A 7 -22.72 -1.13 -3.88
CA GLU A 7 -23.03 0.16 -3.25
C GLU A 7 -22.25 0.41 -1.96
N LYS A 8 -21.59 -0.62 -1.38
CA LYS A 8 -20.74 -0.47 -0.20
C LYS A 8 -19.31 -0.01 -0.52
N TYR A 9 -18.90 -0.02 -1.78
CA TYR A 9 -17.55 0.37 -2.16
C TYR A 9 -17.44 1.89 -2.27
N GLU A 10 -16.45 2.45 -1.60
CA GLU A 10 -16.08 3.85 -1.76
C GLU A 10 -15.37 4.08 -3.10
N SER A 11 -15.36 5.33 -3.56
CA SER A 11 -14.64 5.69 -4.78
C SER A 11 -13.13 5.63 -4.57
N ILE A 12 -12.38 5.40 -5.66
CA ILE A 12 -10.92 5.41 -5.63
C ILE A 12 -10.35 6.77 -5.19
N ASP A 13 -11.11 7.86 -5.36
CA ASP A 13 -10.69 9.20 -4.98
C ASP A 13 -10.62 9.37 -3.45
N ALA A 14 -11.48 8.68 -2.68
CA ALA A 14 -11.37 8.65 -1.22
C ALA A 14 -10.02 8.08 -0.77
N LEU A 15 -9.56 7.01 -1.42
CA LEU A 15 -8.23 6.44 -1.13
C LEU A 15 -7.10 7.40 -1.53
N LYS A 16 -7.20 8.05 -2.70
CA LYS A 16 -6.20 9.05 -3.12
C LYS A 16 -6.09 10.20 -2.13
N ASP A 17 -7.20 10.64 -1.53
CA ASP A 17 -7.20 11.71 -0.54
C ASP A 17 -6.51 11.31 0.76
N LEU A 18 -6.67 10.05 1.21
CA LEU A 18 -5.88 9.50 2.31
C LEU A 18 -4.38 9.54 2.00
N PHE A 19 -3.97 9.14 0.79
CA PHE A 19 -2.56 9.23 0.38
C PHE A 19 -2.03 10.67 0.34
N LYS A 20 -2.84 11.64 -0.09
CA LYS A 20 -2.45 13.06 -0.04
C LYS A 20 -2.19 13.52 1.39
N GLN A 21 -2.96 13.07 2.38
CA GLN A 21 -2.73 13.39 3.79
C GLN A 21 -1.43 12.79 4.33
N LEU A 22 -0.92 11.72 3.72
CA LEU A 22 0.36 11.09 4.10
C LEU A 22 1.58 11.77 3.45
N LYS A 23 1.38 12.75 2.55
CA LYS A 23 2.48 13.41 1.83
C LYS A 23 3.51 14.01 2.78
N GLY A 24 4.78 13.67 2.56
CA GLY A 24 5.92 14.15 3.38
C GLY A 24 6.22 13.28 4.60
N ARG A 25 5.37 12.31 4.94
CA ARG A 25 5.64 11.32 5.99
C ARG A 25 6.50 10.18 5.44
N LYS A 26 7.33 9.60 6.30
CA LYS A 26 8.16 8.42 5.99
C LYS A 26 7.70 7.26 6.87
N PHE A 27 7.61 6.08 6.29
CA PHE A 27 7.20 4.86 6.96
C PHE A 27 8.21 3.75 6.65
N VAL A 28 8.42 2.87 7.63
CA VAL A 28 9.12 1.61 7.40
C VAL A 28 8.09 0.62 6.88
N LEU A 29 8.40 -0.04 5.77
CA LEU A 29 7.55 -1.07 5.18
C LEU A 29 7.75 -2.40 5.92
N ASP A 30 6.80 -3.33 5.75
CA ASP A 30 6.90 -4.67 6.35
C ASP A 30 8.00 -5.54 5.69
N CYS A 31 8.52 -5.08 4.54
CA CYS A 31 9.61 -5.74 3.82
C CYS A 31 10.99 -5.13 4.11
N GLY A 32 12.03 -5.97 4.02
CA GLY A 32 13.39 -5.66 4.48
C GLY A 32 14.35 -5.00 3.48
N HIS A 33 13.97 -4.72 2.23
CA HIS A 33 14.90 -4.13 1.24
C HIS A 33 15.43 -2.73 1.62
N HIS A 34 14.84 -2.06 2.61
CA HIS A 34 15.40 -0.85 3.22
C HIS A 34 16.67 -1.10 4.06
N VAL A 35 16.91 -2.35 4.48
CA VAL A 35 18.03 -2.72 5.37
C VAL A 35 19.21 -3.34 4.61
N THR A 36 19.02 -3.81 3.39
CA THR A 36 20.10 -4.35 2.56
C THR A 36 20.80 -3.24 1.77
N PHE A 37 22.06 -2.98 2.13
CA PHE A 37 22.96 -2.11 1.36
C PHE A 37 23.03 -2.58 -0.11
N GLY A 38 22.72 -1.67 -1.04
CA GLY A 38 22.93 -1.88 -2.49
C GLY A 38 21.69 -2.18 -3.33
N TYR A 39 20.48 -2.19 -2.76
CA TYR A 39 19.24 -2.37 -3.52
C TYR A 39 18.55 -1.04 -3.82
N PHE A 40 17.90 -0.96 -4.98
CA PHE A 40 17.06 0.18 -5.35
C PHE A 40 15.87 0.28 -4.40
N LEU A 41 15.65 1.47 -3.82
CA LEU A 41 14.50 1.71 -2.97
C LEU A 41 13.29 2.03 -3.88
N SER A 42 12.36 1.08 -4.03
CA SER A 42 11.10 1.37 -4.73
C SER A 42 10.23 2.34 -3.93
N ASN A 43 9.65 3.31 -4.64
CA ASN A 43 8.67 4.25 -4.11
C ASN A 43 7.23 3.75 -4.26
N ASN A 44 7.04 2.61 -4.91
CA ASN A 44 5.73 1.98 -5.09
C ASN A 44 5.53 0.95 -3.97
N ILE A 45 4.32 0.95 -3.41
CA ILE A 45 3.92 0.01 -2.38
C ILE A 45 2.85 -0.94 -2.92
N VAL A 46 2.81 -2.14 -2.35
CA VAL A 46 1.71 -3.08 -2.49
C VAL A 46 1.03 -3.25 -1.14
N ILE A 47 -0.29 -3.13 -1.13
CA ILE A 47 -1.12 -3.39 0.06
C ILE A 47 -1.74 -4.77 -0.10
N ILE A 48 -1.38 -5.68 0.81
CA ILE A 48 -1.86 -7.06 0.86
C ILE A 48 -2.96 -7.13 1.91
N ASN A 49 -4.20 -7.31 1.47
CA ASN A 49 -5.37 -7.33 2.36
C ASN A 49 -5.61 -8.74 2.92
N GLU A 50 -4.70 -9.21 3.78
CA GLU A 50 -4.83 -10.44 4.58
C GLU A 50 -5.54 -10.17 5.92
N LYS A 51 -5.53 -11.14 6.86
CA LYS A 51 -6.09 -10.97 8.21
C LYS A 51 -5.51 -9.75 8.93
N GLU A 52 -4.21 -9.51 8.74
CA GLU A 52 -3.53 -8.28 9.09
C GLU A 52 -2.99 -7.68 7.79
N PRO A 53 -3.37 -6.44 7.43
CA PRO A 53 -2.87 -5.82 6.21
C PRO A 53 -1.36 -5.71 6.24
N LYS A 54 -0.70 -6.16 5.17
CA LYS A 54 0.74 -5.98 4.96
C LYS A 54 0.98 -4.90 3.92
N ILE A 55 2.00 -4.07 4.14
CA ILE A 55 2.44 -3.04 3.21
C ILE A 55 3.90 -3.28 2.88
N ILE A 56 4.15 -3.76 1.66
CA ILE A 56 5.50 -4.07 1.15
C ILE A 56 5.85 -3.20 -0.05
N CYS A 57 7.10 -3.21 -0.50
CA CYS A 57 7.48 -2.61 -1.77
C CYS A 57 7.13 -3.53 -2.95
N THR A 58 6.98 -2.94 -4.14
CA THR A 58 6.75 -3.71 -5.37
C THR A 58 7.84 -4.72 -5.69
N ASP A 59 9.07 -4.49 -5.20
CA ASP A 59 10.20 -5.37 -5.46
C ASP A 59 10.21 -6.62 -4.55
N CYS A 60 9.33 -6.66 -3.55
CA CYS A 60 9.12 -7.79 -2.65
C CYS A 60 7.84 -8.58 -2.97
N TRP A 61 7.12 -8.22 -4.03
CA TRP A 61 5.82 -8.81 -4.36
C TRP A 61 5.92 -10.12 -5.16
N ASP A 62 7.14 -10.57 -5.47
CA ASP A 62 7.45 -11.88 -6.09
C ASP A 62 7.71 -12.98 -5.05
#